data_AF-A0A954QCS8-F1
#
_entry.id   AF-A0A954QCS8-F1
#
_cell.length_a   1.000
_cell.length_b   1.000
_cell.length_c   1.000
_cell.angle_alpha   90.00
_cell.angle_beta   90.00
_cell.angle_gamma   90.00
#
_symmetry.space_group_name_H-M   'P 1'
#
loop_
_entity.id
_entity.type
_entity.pdbx_description
1 polymer ?
#
loop_
_entity_poly.entity_id
_entity_poly.type
_entity_poly.pdbx_seq_one_letter_code
_entity_poly.pdbx_strand_id
1 'polypeptide(L)' 'MSGNARFCRECGASGDSGWNLEEEEGFADDDDFDYDDFLEREFGTERPKTQREKIQRAVTVVIIVLVCISLTILSILGM' A
#
# COMPACT_ATOMS: atom_id res chain seq x y z
N MET A 1 -20.49 13.13 -33.88
CA MET A 1 -20.81 11.77 -33.38
C MET A 1 -21.96 11.23 -34.21
N SER A 2 -21.88 9.98 -34.70
CA SER A 2 -22.98 9.31 -35.41
C SER A 2 -24.18 9.17 -34.48
N GLY A 3 -25.37 9.59 -34.92
CA GLY A 3 -26.58 9.68 -34.08
C GLY A 3 -27.11 8.35 -33.53
N ASN A 4 -26.52 7.21 -33.90
CA ASN A 4 -26.92 5.87 -33.47
C ASN A 4 -25.83 5.12 -32.67
N ALA A 5 -24.80 5.80 -32.17
CA ALA A 5 -23.79 5.15 -31.34
C ALA A 5 -24.37 4.84 -29.94
N ARG A 6 -24.42 3.55 -29.55
CA ARG A 6 -24.93 3.12 -28.23
C ARG A 6 -23.88 3.15 -27.11
N PHE A 7 -22.61 3.26 -27.46
CA PHE A 7 -21.50 3.36 -26.50
C PHE A 7 -20.29 4.07 -27.13
N CYS A 8 -19.43 4.66 -26.30
CA CYS A 8 -18.18 5.28 -26.69
C CYS A 8 -17.09 4.21 -26.88
N ARG A 9 -16.42 4.21 -28.03
CA ARG A 9 -15.36 3.22 -28.33
C ARG A 9 -14.03 3.50 -27.64
N GLU A 10 -13.82 4.71 -27.16
CA GLU A 10 -12.58 5.11 -26.48
C GLU A 10 -12.59 4.74 -25.00
N CYS A 11 -13.72 4.98 -24.31
CA CYS A 11 -13.83 4.72 -22.87
C CYS A 11 -14.81 3.60 -22.49
N GLY A 12 -15.58 3.05 -23.45
CA GLY A 12 -16.56 1.98 -23.18
C GLY A 12 -17.87 2.42 -22.53
N ALA A 13 -18.00 3.69 -22.13
CA ALA A 13 -19.20 4.22 -21.51
C ALA A 13 -20.41 4.16 -22.46
N SER A 14 -21.58 3.82 -21.92
CA SER A 14 -22.86 3.73 -22.64
C SER A 14 -23.92 4.57 -21.96
N GLY A 15 -25.12 4.68 -22.54
CA GLY A 15 -26.23 5.37 -21.87
C GLY A 15 -26.64 4.73 -20.53
N ASP A 16 -26.43 3.42 -20.39
CA ASP A 16 -26.85 2.64 -19.22
C ASP A 16 -25.75 2.54 -18.14
N SER A 17 -24.52 2.95 -18.46
CA SER A 17 -23.32 2.69 -17.63
C SER A 17 -22.31 3.84 -17.65
N GLY A 18 -22.72 4.99 -18.19
CA GLY A 18 -21.88 6.16 -18.39
C GLY A 18 -22.25 7.27 -17.42
N TRP A 19 -21.59 8.40 -17.58
CA TRP A 19 -21.90 9.61 -16.82
C TRP A 19 -23.24 10.17 -17.30
N ASN A 20 -24.31 9.86 -16.59
CA ASN A 20 -25.62 10.41 -16.82
C ASN A 20 -25.79 11.68 -15.97
N LEU A 21 -26.00 12.82 -16.61
CA LEU A 21 -26.21 14.10 -15.90
C LEU A 21 -27.63 14.22 -15.32
N GLU A 22 -28.55 13.35 -15.74
CA GLU A 22 -29.93 13.30 -15.22
C GLU A 22 -30.04 12.43 -13.96
N GLU A 23 -29.08 11.52 -13.76
CA GLU A 23 -28.93 10.76 -12.53
C GLU A 23 -27.91 11.46 -11.64
N GLU A 24 -28.40 12.29 -10.75
CA GLU A 24 -27.65 12.85 -9.64
C GLU A 24 -27.37 11.73 -8.61
N GLU A 25 -26.65 10.68 -9.04
CA GLU A 25 -26.10 9.70 -8.10
C GLU A 25 -25.03 10.42 -7.30
N GLY A 26 -25.43 10.83 -6.09
CA GLY A 26 -24.73 11.74 -5.21
C GLY A 26 -23.24 11.49 -5.14
N PHE A 27 -22.49 12.40 -5.74
CA PHE A 27 -21.17 12.72 -5.22
C PHE A 27 -21.41 13.11 -3.76
N ALA A 28 -20.88 12.33 -2.83
CA ALA A 28 -20.77 12.80 -1.45
C ALA A 28 -20.10 14.18 -1.52
N ASP A 29 -20.60 15.15 -0.75
CA ASP A 29 -19.86 16.40 -0.58
C ASP A 29 -18.43 16.00 -0.17
N ASP A 30 -17.41 16.60 -0.79
CA ASP A 30 -16.01 16.22 -0.56
C ASP A 30 -15.64 16.28 0.96
N ASP A 31 -16.43 17.02 1.74
CA ASP A 31 -16.30 17.19 3.19
C ASP A 31 -16.81 15.98 4.02
N ASP A 32 -17.64 15.10 3.45
CA ASP A 32 -18.21 13.92 4.14
C ASP A 32 -17.37 12.64 3.97
N PHE A 33 -16.47 12.60 2.98
CA PHE A 33 -15.63 11.43 2.71
C PHE A 33 -14.22 11.61 3.30
N ASP A 34 -13.90 10.80 4.31
CA ASP A 34 -12.57 10.77 4.91
C ASP A 34 -11.56 10.04 4.00
N TYR A 35 -10.92 10.81 3.13
CA TYR A 35 -9.88 10.31 2.23
C TYR A 35 -8.69 9.72 3.00
N ASP A 36 -8.34 10.27 4.16
CA ASP A 36 -7.21 9.79 4.96
C ASP A 36 -7.51 8.40 5.56
N ASP A 37 -8.72 8.20 6.13
CA ASP A 37 -9.19 6.88 6.61
C ASP A 37 -9.25 5.85 5.47
N PHE A 38 -9.78 6.24 4.31
CA PHE A 38 -9.84 5.35 3.15
C PHE A 38 -8.44 4.92 2.70
N LEU A 39 -7.50 5.86 2.61
CA LEU A 39 -6.12 5.59 2.23
C LEU A 39 -5.41 4.71 3.26
N GLU A 40 -5.60 4.96 4.55
CA GLU A 40 -5.02 4.15 5.62
C GLU A 40 -5.58 2.71 5.61
N ARG A 41 -6.90 2.56 5.45
CA ARG A 41 -7.56 1.26 5.48
C ARG A 41 -7.20 0.39 4.27
N GLU A 42 -7.13 0.96 3.07
CA GLU A 42 -6.91 0.18 1.84
C GLU A 42 -5.45 0.12 1.40
N PHE A 43 -4.70 1.19 1.63
CA PHE A 43 -3.32 1.33 1.16
C PHE A 43 -2.31 1.51 2.31
N GLY A 44 -2.76 1.46 3.57
CA GLY A 44 -1.92 1.54 4.75
C GLY A 44 -0.75 0.57 4.67
N THR A 45 0.44 1.10 4.96
CA THR A 45 1.71 0.41 4.73
C THR A 45 2.03 -0.71 5.72
N GLU A 46 1.17 -0.94 6.72
CA GLU A 46 1.38 -1.95 7.74
C GLU A 46 1.00 -3.34 7.25
N ARG A 47 1.79 -3.88 6.31
CA ARG A 47 1.76 -5.33 6.11
C ARG A 47 2.25 -5.98 7.41
N PRO A 48 1.46 -6.87 8.04
CA PRO A 48 1.91 -7.56 9.23
C PRO A 48 3.19 -8.33 8.88
N LYS A 49 4.29 -7.99 9.57
CA LYS A 49 5.58 -8.69 9.39
C LYS A 49 5.35 -10.17 9.58
N THR A 50 5.70 -10.95 8.57
CA THR A 50 5.62 -12.40 8.61
C THR A 50 6.49 -12.92 9.75
N GLN A 51 6.12 -14.07 10.32
CA GLN A 51 6.93 -14.74 11.35
C GLN A 51 8.37 -14.95 10.86
N ARG A 52 8.54 -15.23 9.55
CA ARG A 52 9.84 -15.39 8.88
C ARG A 52 10.69 -14.12 8.95
N GLU A 53 10.14 -12.94 8.65
CA GLU A 53 10.88 -11.68 8.72
C GLU A 53 11.29 -11.32 10.16
N LYS A 54 10.43 -11.63 11.14
CA LYS A 54 10.75 -11.46 12.56
C LYS A 54 11.93 -12.34 12.97
N ILE A 55 11.91 -13.62 12.58
CA ILE A 55 13.00 -14.57 12.85
C ILE A 55 14.29 -14.13 12.14
N GLN A 56 14.22 -13.76 10.86
CA GLN A 56 15.38 -13.28 10.11
C GLN A 56 16.01 -12.06 10.77
N ARG A 57 15.20 -11.07 11.18
CA ARG A 57 15.69 -9.89 11.91
C ARG A 57 16.39 -10.28 13.21
N ALA A 58 15.82 -11.21 13.99
CA ALA A 58 16.43 -11.67 15.24
C ALA A 58 17.78 -12.37 14.98
N VAL A 59 17.83 -13.28 14.00
CA VAL A 59 19.07 -13.98 13.61
C VAL A 59 20.14 -13.01 13.17
N THR A 60 19.81 -12.03 12.32
CA THR A 60 20.76 -10.99 11.88
C THR A 60 21.32 -10.20 13.06
N VAL A 61 20.46 -9.78 14.00
CA VAL A 61 20.91 -9.05 15.20
C VAL A 61 21.84 -9.91 16.05
N VAL A 62 21.52 -11.18 16.27
CA VAL A 62 22.37 -12.11 17.03
C VAL A 62 23.73 -12.27 16.39
N ILE A 63 23.79 -12.46 15.06
CA ILE A 63 25.06 -12.59 14.33
C ILE A 63 25.91 -11.33 14.49
N ILE A 64 25.32 -10.14 14.33
CA ILE A 64 26.03 -8.86 14.51
C ILE A 64 26.62 -8.77 15.93
N VAL A 65 25.82 -9.09 16.95
CA VAL A 65 26.28 -9.07 18.35
C VAL A 65 27.44 -10.04 18.56
N LEU A 66 27.35 -11.27 18.05
CA LEU A 66 28.42 -12.27 18.17
C LEU A 66 29.70 -11.82 17.48
N VAL A 67 29.60 -11.18 16.31
CA VAL A 67 30.76 -10.61 15.60
C VAL A 67 31.36 -9.44 16.38
N CYS A 68 30.54 -8.54 16.92
CA CYS A 68 31.05 -7.46 17.76
C CYS A 68 31.78 -8.02 19.00
N ILE A 69 31.20 -9.02 19.67
CA ILE A 69 31.82 -9.66 20.83
C ILE A 69 33.15 -10.32 20.43
N SER A 70 33.17 -11.10 19.34
CA SER A 70 34.41 -11.76 18.91
C SER A 70 35.51 -10.77 18.56
N LEU A 71 35.18 -9.66 17.88
CA LEU A 71 36.13 -8.59 17.59
C LEU A 71 36.65 -7.92 18.87
N THR A 72 35.78 -7.62 19.83
CA THR A 72 36.23 -7.03 21.11
C THR A 72 37.15 -7.97 21.88
N ILE A 73 36.85 -9.27 21.90
CA ILE A 73 37.68 -10.29 22.55
C ILE A 73 39.04 -10.37 21.85
N LEU A 74 39.07 -10.40 20.52
CA LEU A 74 40.32 -10.40 19.74
C LEU A 74 41.15 -9.13 19.99
N SER A 75 40.51 -7.96 20.08
CA SER A 75 41.21 -6.71 20.42
C SER A 75 41.82 -6.75 21.82
N ILE A 76 41.11 -7.31 22.82
CA ILE A 76 41.61 -7.36 24.20
C ILE A 76 42.69 -8.44 24.37
N LEU A 77 42.55 -9.60 23.72
CA LEU A 77 43.50 -10.73 23.84
C LEU A 77 44.69 -10.61 22.88
N GLY A 78 44.56 -9.83 21.80
CA GLY A 78 45.60 -9.60 20.79
C GLY A 78 46.35 -8.28 20.94
N MET A 79 46.00 -7.47 21.95
CA MET A 79 46.84 -6.37 22.47
C MET A 79 47.91 -6.92 23.42
#